data_AF-A0A9D3MPG6-F1
#
_entry.id   AF-A0A9D3MPG6-F1
#
_cell.length_a   1.000
_cell.length_b   1.000
_cell.length_c   1.000
_cell.angle_alpha   90.00
_cell.angle_beta   90.00
_cell.angle_gamma   90.00
#
_symmetry.space_group_name_H-M   'P 1'
#
loop_
_entity.id
_entity.type
_entity.pdbx_description
1 polymer ?
#
loop_
_entity_poly.entity_id
_entity_poly.type
_entity_poly.pdbx_seq_one_letter_code
_entity_poly.pdbx_strand_id
1 'polypeptide(L)'
;MPKECLSFGFSCTSGASAAVLRKEVMALALPRTPDVVCILARGNNITLSRTIEEAGKDFGSLWCALYRWPEVFVLDFPPQLSVDMQYQELLRQEFH
;
A
#
# COMPACT_ATOMS: atom_id res chain seq x y z
N MET A 1 33.67 7.51 -1.17
CA MET A 1 32.27 7.06 -1.01
C MET A 1 31.43 8.26 -0.61
N PRO A 2 30.26 8.51 -1.21
CA PRO A 2 29.40 9.56 -0.69
C PRO A 2 28.99 9.18 0.73
N LYS A 3 29.09 10.13 1.67
CA LYS A 3 28.65 10.00 3.06
C LYS A 3 27.14 10.19 3.15
N GLU A 4 26.37 9.41 2.41
CA GLU A 4 24.91 9.45 2.50
C GLU A 4 24.45 8.20 3.24
N CYS A 5 23.96 8.42 4.46
CA CYS A 5 23.47 7.35 5.32
C CYS A 5 22.06 6.99 4.85
N LEU A 6 21.91 5.85 4.17
CA LEU A 6 20.61 5.28 3.84
C LEU A 6 19.90 4.88 5.13
N SER A 7 18.67 5.36 5.32
CA SER A 7 17.82 5.01 6.46
C SER A 7 16.49 4.48 5.96
N PHE A 8 16.03 3.38 6.54
CA PHE A 8 14.75 2.76 6.20
C PHE A 8 13.83 2.76 7.41
N GLY A 9 12.55 2.96 7.17
CA GLY A 9 11.48 2.76 8.14
C GLY A 9 10.42 1.86 7.53
N PHE A 10 9.72 1.11 8.38
CA PHE A 10 8.58 0.31 7.96
C PHE A 10 7.41 0.54 8.91
N SER A 11 6.21 0.53 8.35
CA SER A 11 4.95 0.51 9.07
C SER A 11 4.10 -0.57 8.43
N CYS A 12 3.63 -1.52 9.25
CA CYS A 12 2.89 -2.68 8.75
C CYS A 12 1.92 -3.15 9.83
N THR A 13 0.67 -3.34 9.43
CA THR A 13 -0.36 -3.96 10.24
C THR A 13 -0.89 -5.18 9.52
N SER A 14 -0.80 -6.35 10.17
CA SER A 14 -1.25 -7.62 9.59
C SER A 14 -2.74 -7.56 9.25
N GLY A 15 -3.09 -7.91 8.02
CA GLY A 15 -4.49 -7.91 7.55
C GLY A 15 -5.11 -6.54 7.37
N ALA A 16 -4.35 -5.44 7.46
CA ALA A 16 -4.88 -4.10 7.29
C ALA A 16 -5.50 -3.91 5.90
N SER A 17 -6.67 -3.25 5.87
CA SER A 17 -7.26 -2.69 4.66
C SER A 17 -6.66 -1.31 4.36
N ALA A 18 -6.83 -0.81 3.14
CA ALA A 18 -6.41 0.52 2.73
C ALA A 18 -6.99 1.62 3.64
N ALA A 19 -8.20 1.42 4.18
CA ALA A 19 -8.80 2.36 5.14
C ALA A 19 -8.04 2.38 6.49
N VAL A 20 -7.54 1.22 6.94
CA VAL A 20 -6.71 1.12 8.15
C VAL A 20 -5.35 1.76 7.90
N LEU A 21 -4.68 1.39 6.80
CA LEU A 21 -3.39 1.98 6.40
C LEU A 21 -3.47 3.49 6.24
N ARG A 22 -4.59 4.02 5.70
CA ARG A 22 -4.80 5.47 5.58
C ARG A 22 -4.79 6.16 6.94
N LYS A 23 -5.44 5.56 7.95
CA LYS A 23 -5.44 6.12 9.31
C LYS A 23 -4.03 6.10 9.91
N GLU A 24 -3.28 5.02 9.69
CA GLU A 24 -1.89 4.91 10.14
C GLU A 24 -1.00 5.98 9.49
N VAL A 25 -1.09 6.15 8.17
CA VAL A 25 -0.39 7.19 7.40
C VAL A 25 -0.73 8.60 7.88
N MET A 26 -1.99 8.85 8.22
CA MET A 26 -2.42 10.16 8.73
C MET A 26 -1.94 10.43 10.16
N ALA A 27 -1.82 9.38 10.99
CA ALA A 27 -1.31 9.47 12.35
C ALA A 27 0.23 9.41 12.44
N LEU A 28 0.91 9.04 11.35
CA LEU A 28 2.35 8.87 11.29
C LEU A 28 3.07 10.21 11.51
N ALA A 29 3.79 10.30 12.62
CA ALA A 29 4.74 11.37 12.93
C ALA A 29 6.16 10.88 12.63
N LEU A 30 6.65 11.19 11.44
CA LEU A 30 8.00 10.81 11.02
C LEU A 30 9.02 11.87 11.49
N PRO A 31 10.19 11.44 12.01
CA PRO A 31 11.24 12.36 12.43
C PRO A 31 11.90 13.10 11.25
N ARG A 32 11.74 12.57 10.02
CA ARG A 32 12.20 13.15 8.76
C ARG A 32 11.20 12.83 7.67
N THR A 33 11.03 13.75 6.72
CA THR A 33 10.31 13.47 5.48
C THR A 33 11.06 12.38 4.68
N PRO A 34 10.40 11.26 4.33
CA PRO A 34 11.01 10.24 3.49
C PRO A 34 11.17 10.77 2.06
N ASP A 35 12.30 10.45 1.44
CA ASP A 35 12.56 10.76 0.03
C ASP A 35 11.72 9.86 -0.88
N VAL A 36 11.50 8.60 -0.45
CA VAL A 36 10.76 7.58 -1.18
C VAL A 36 9.84 6.82 -0.22
N VAL A 37 8.60 6.59 -0.64
CA VAL A 37 7.64 5.72 0.05
C VAL A 37 7.16 4.61 -0.88
N CYS A 38 7.37 3.37 -0.46
CA CYS A 38 6.81 2.21 -1.14
C CYS A 38 5.61 1.66 -0.34
N ILE A 39 4.56 1.27 -1.06
CA ILE A 39 3.39 0.62 -0.48
C ILE A 39 3.39 -0.85 -0.89
N LEU A 40 3.22 -1.71 0.09
CA LEU A 40 2.87 -3.12 -0.08
C LEU A 40 1.43 -3.31 0.38
N ALA A 41 0.48 -2.97 -0.48
CA ALA A 41 -0.94 -3.08 -0.17
C ALA A 41 -1.45 -4.39 -0.77
N ARG A 42 -1.65 -5.40 0.06
CA ARG A 42 -2.37 -6.61 -0.34
C ARG A 42 -3.83 -6.27 -0.64
N GLY A 43 -4.47 -7.05 -1.51
CA GLY A 43 -5.92 -6.98 -1.79
C GLY A 43 -6.84 -7.34 -0.60
N ASN A 44 -6.47 -7.05 0.64
CA ASN A 44 -7.31 -7.27 1.84
C ASN A 44 -8.60 -6.44 1.82
N ASN A 45 -8.71 -5.47 0.91
CA ASN A 45 -9.94 -4.74 0.65
C ASN A 45 -10.99 -5.54 -0.13
N ILE A 46 -10.56 -6.59 -0.84
CA ILE A 46 -11.42 -7.47 -1.62
C ILE A 46 -11.86 -8.61 -0.71
N THR A 47 -13.05 -8.46 -0.13
CA THR A 47 -13.74 -9.48 0.66
C THR A 47 -14.95 -9.99 -0.13
N LEU A 48 -15.51 -11.15 0.23
CA LEU A 48 -16.73 -11.69 -0.42
C LEU A 48 -17.91 -10.69 -0.45
N SER A 49 -17.90 -9.70 0.43
CA SER A 49 -18.91 -8.67 0.60
C SER A 49 -18.57 -7.33 -0.06
N ARG A 50 -17.42 -7.19 -0.72
CA ARG A 50 -16.96 -5.92 -1.31
C ARG A 50 -16.63 -6.06 -2.79
N THR A 51 -17.04 -5.05 -3.54
CA THR A 51 -16.76 -4.94 -4.97
C THR A 51 -15.33 -4.42 -5.22
N ILE A 52 -14.83 -4.63 -6.44
CA ILE A 52 -13.52 -4.12 -6.87
C ILE A 52 -13.53 -2.59 -6.85
N GLU A 53 -14.64 -1.96 -7.23
CA GLU A 53 -14.83 -0.51 -7.25
C GLU A 53 -14.73 0.10 -5.84
N GLU A 54 -15.36 -0.54 -4.84
CA GLU A 54 -15.27 -0.11 -3.44
C GLU A 54 -13.84 -0.27 -2.89
N ALA A 55 -13.18 -1.39 -3.23
CA ALA A 55 -11.79 -1.61 -2.87
C ALA A 55 -10.87 -0.55 -3.50
N GLY A 56 -11.10 -0.21 -4.77
CA GLY A 56 -10.37 0.82 -5.51
C GLY A 56 -10.59 2.21 -4.92
N LYS A 57 -11.80 2.55 -4.49
CA LYS A 57 -12.10 3.85 -3.83
C LYS A 57 -11.36 4.01 -2.50
N ASP A 58 -11.31 2.95 -1.70
CA ASP A 58 -10.55 2.95 -0.45
C ASP A 58 -9.04 3.07 -0.74
N PHE A 59 -8.55 2.39 -1.78
CA PHE A 59 -7.16 2.51 -2.21
C PHE A 59 -6.83 3.92 -2.71
N GLY A 60 -7.67 4.53 -3.54
CA GLY A 60 -7.49 5.92 -3.98
C GLY A 60 -7.46 6.90 -2.81
N SER A 61 -8.25 6.64 -1.77
CA SER A 61 -8.22 7.45 -0.54
C SER A 61 -6.92 7.30 0.25
N LEU A 62 -6.35 6.08 0.30
CA LEU A 62 -5.01 5.84 0.83
C LEU A 62 -3.94 6.53 -0.02
N TRP A 63 -4.06 6.46 -1.34
CA TRP A 63 -3.14 7.06 -2.28
C TRP A 63 -3.06 8.60 -2.12
N CYS A 64 -4.22 9.26 -1.99
CA CYS A 64 -4.28 10.68 -1.65
C CYS A 64 -3.59 11.03 -0.33
N ALA A 65 -3.60 10.13 0.65
CA ALA A 65 -2.93 10.33 1.93
C ALA A 65 -1.40 10.30 1.80
N LEU A 66 -0.89 9.54 0.83
CA LEU A 66 0.53 9.31 0.62
C LEU A 66 1.18 10.37 -0.26
N TYR A 67 0.41 11.01 -1.15
CA TYR A 67 0.86 12.15 -2.00
C TYR A 67 1.40 13.37 -1.23
N ARG A 68 1.36 13.34 0.11
CA ARG A 68 2.09 14.30 0.94
C ARG A 68 3.62 14.12 0.88
N TRP A 69 4.11 13.01 0.34
CA TRP A 69 5.53 12.71 0.17
C TRP A 69 5.97 12.83 -1.29
N PRO A 70 7.27 13.13 -1.55
CA PRO A 70 7.73 13.51 -2.89
C PRO A 70 7.63 12.39 -3.91
N GLU A 71 7.96 11.16 -3.50
CA GLU A 71 7.96 9.99 -4.37
C GLU A 71 7.22 8.84 -3.69
N VAL A 72 6.16 8.36 -4.32
CA VAL A 72 5.32 7.26 -3.83
C VAL A 72 5.07 6.27 -4.96
N PHE A 73 5.29 4.98 -4.70
CA PHE A 73 4.96 3.91 -5.65
C PHE A 73 4.39 2.67 -4.94
N VAL A 74 3.65 1.88 -5.69
CA VAL A 74 3.17 0.56 -5.28
C VAL A 74 4.22 -0.46 -5.69
N LEU A 75 4.74 -1.23 -4.74
CA LEU A 75 5.82 -2.18 -5.01
C LEU A 75 5.26 -3.50 -5.55
N ASP A 76 4.24 -4.06 -4.89
CA ASP A 76 3.57 -5.28 -5.32
C ASP A 76 2.22 -5.47 -4.61
N PHE A 77 1.37 -6.30 -5.19
CA PHE A 77 0.24 -6.97 -4.53
C PHE A 77 0.67 -8.41 -4.20
N PRO A 78 1.32 -8.64 -3.04
CA PRO A 78 1.90 -9.95 -2.74
C PRO A 78 0.81 -11.03 -2.71
N PRO A 79 1.04 -12.19 -3.36
CA PRO A 79 0.00 -13.18 -3.54
C PRO A 79 -0.47 -13.77 -2.21
N GLN A 80 -1.78 -13.92 -2.06
CA GLN A 80 -2.44 -14.65 -1.01
C GLN A 80 -2.33 -16.15 -1.27
N LEU A 81 -1.79 -16.88 -0.29
CA LEU A 81 -1.76 -18.35 -0.30
C LEU A 81 -3.16 -18.99 -0.25
N SER A 82 -4.17 -18.22 0.18
CA SER A 82 -5.56 -18.66 0.33
C SER A 82 -6.45 -18.39 -0.88
N VAL A 83 -5.94 -17.71 -1.91
CA VAL A 83 -6.69 -17.35 -3.11
C VAL A 83 -6.00 -17.99 -4.31
N ASP A 84 -6.77 -18.38 -5.32
CA ASP A 84 -6.22 -18.95 -6.55
C ASP A 84 -5.28 -17.93 -7.23
N MET A 85 -4.11 -18.41 -7.66
CA MET A 85 -3.06 -17.61 -8.28
C MET A 85 -3.52 -16.96 -9.58
N GLN A 86 -4.42 -17.61 -10.35
CA GLN A 86 -4.92 -17.07 -11.62
C GLN A 86 -5.71 -15.77 -11.43
N TYR A 87 -6.52 -15.68 -10.37
CA TYR A 87 -7.28 -14.46 -10.06
C TYR A 87 -6.37 -13.31 -9.63
N GLN A 88 -5.28 -13.63 -8.96
CA GLN A 88 -4.33 -12.64 -8.46
C GLN A 88 -3.44 -12.09 -9.56
N GLU A 89 -3.09 -12.91 -10.55
CA GLU A 89 -2.35 -12.49 -11.73
C GLU A 89 -3.15 -11.52 -12.59
N LEU A 90 -4.47 -11.76 -12.76
CA LEU A 90 -5.37 -10.84 -13.45
C LEU A 90 -5.42 -9.45 -12.77
N LEU A 91 -5.48 -9.42 -11.43
CA LEU A 91 -5.45 -8.16 -10.68
C LEU A 91 -4.08 -7.46 -10.80
N ARG A 92 -2.96 -8.21 -10.80
CA ARG A 92 -1.63 -7.62 -10.99
C ARG A 92 -1.51 -6.91 -12.34
N GLN A 93 -2.05 -7.49 -13.41
CA GLN A 93 -2.02 -6.90 -14.76
C GLN A 93 -2.84 -5.62 -14.88
N GLU A 94 -3.92 -5.48 -14.11
CA GLU A 94 -4.80 -4.29 -14.16
C GLU A 94 -4.19 -3.07 -13.43
N PHE A 95 -3.35 -3.32 -12.41
CA PHE A 95 -2.86 -2.28 -11.49
C PHE A 95 -1.33 -2.04 -11.51
N HIS A 96 -0.60 -2.70 -12.43
CA HIS A 96 0.82 -2.42 -12.76
C HIS A 96 0.93 -1.67 -14.09
#